data_AF-A0A537Y4Q6-F1
#
_entry.id   AF-A0A537Y4Q6-F1
#
_cell.length_a   1.000
_cell.length_b   1.000
_cell.length_c   1.000
_cell.angle_alpha   90.00
_cell.angle_beta   90.00
_cell.angle_gamma   90.00
#
_symmetry.space_group_name_H-M   'P 1'
#
loop_
_entity.id
_entity.type
_entity.pdbx_description
1 polymer ?
#
loop_
_entity_poly.entity_id
_entity_poly.type
_entity_poly.pdbx_seq_one_letter_code
_entity_poly.pdbx_strand_id
1 'polypeptide(L)'
;MRSIEASKAMEPDDTMRPDAPSDFRHDPGGSVKTDVTGRPVALRDIDLERLLRPKVIAVVGASDSPTSQSALNWRMVKGWSDQLGRRVIPVNPNRETVDGEKCYPSLADIPDDVDVAVVITANAADALRDAIKTGI
;
A
#
# COMPACT_ATOMS: atom_id res chain seq x y z
N MET A 1 -53.68 6.53 21.70
CA MET A 1 -53.57 5.83 20.40
C MET A 1 -52.69 6.70 19.52
N ARG A 2 -51.37 6.62 19.74
CA ARG A 2 -50.31 6.02 18.88
C ARG A 2 -49.95 6.84 17.63
N SER A 3 -48.64 6.90 17.35
CA SER A 3 -47.96 7.11 16.06
C SER A 3 -47.56 8.59 15.79
N ILE A 4 -46.32 9.00 15.46
CA ILE A 4 -45.10 8.32 14.95
C ILE A 4 -43.89 9.20 15.36
N GLU A 5 -42.89 8.65 16.06
CA GLU A 5 -41.59 9.32 16.28
C GLU A 5 -40.68 9.16 15.06
N ALA A 6 -39.98 10.25 14.72
CA ALA A 6 -39.02 10.32 13.65
C ALA A 6 -37.81 9.42 13.94
N SER A 7 -37.52 8.54 12.99
CA SER A 7 -36.29 7.74 12.92
C SER A 7 -35.08 8.67 12.79
N LYS A 8 -34.30 8.80 13.87
CA LYS A 8 -32.97 9.39 13.83
C LYS A 8 -31.99 8.26 13.52
N ALA A 9 -31.32 8.37 12.37
CA ALA A 9 -30.28 7.44 11.97
C ALA A 9 -29.18 7.37 13.05
N MET A 10 -28.88 6.14 13.47
CA MET A 10 -27.78 5.82 14.37
C MET A 10 -26.47 5.97 13.60
N GLU A 11 -25.61 6.89 14.00
CA GLU A 11 -24.21 6.94 13.57
C GLU A 11 -23.54 5.60 13.95
N PRO A 12 -22.74 4.97 13.08
CA PRO A 12 -22.08 3.72 13.43
C PRO A 12 -21.01 3.98 14.50
N ASP A 13 -21.21 3.34 15.64
CA ASP A 13 -20.31 3.31 16.79
C ASP A 13 -18.97 2.64 16.38
N ASP A 14 -17.91 3.45 16.26
CA ASP A 14 -16.58 3.04 15.78
C ASP A 14 -15.75 2.31 16.87
N THR A 15 -16.36 1.98 18.01
CA THR A 15 -15.68 1.35 19.16
C THR A 15 -15.67 -0.17 19.17
N MET A 16 -16.10 -0.85 18.09
CA MET A 16 -16.07 -2.31 18.06
C MET A 16 -15.58 -2.88 16.71
N ARG A 17 -14.37 -2.50 16.32
CA ARG A 17 -13.55 -3.38 15.47
C ARG A 17 -12.73 -4.26 16.41
N PRO A 18 -12.87 -5.59 16.39
CA PRO A 18 -12.03 -6.45 17.21
C PRO A 18 -10.57 -6.19 16.83
N ASP A 19 -9.85 -5.70 17.83
CA ASP A 19 -8.42 -5.70 17.96
C ASP A 19 -7.84 -7.01 17.40
N ALA A 20 -6.86 -6.87 16.52
CA ALA A 20 -6.12 -7.99 15.97
C ALA A 20 -5.64 -8.91 17.12
N PRO A 21 -5.67 -10.24 16.93
CA PRO A 21 -5.39 -11.19 18.01
C PRO A 21 -4.09 -10.87 18.73
N SER A 22 -4.14 -10.89 20.07
CA SER A 22 -3.07 -10.54 21.00
C SER A 22 -1.79 -11.39 20.89
N ASP A 23 -1.81 -12.40 20.02
CA ASP A 23 -0.82 -13.47 19.93
C ASP A 23 0.41 -13.08 19.08
N PHE A 24 0.39 -11.89 18.48
CA PHE A 24 1.51 -11.31 17.72
C PHE A 24 2.34 -10.30 18.53
N ARG A 25 2.27 -10.32 19.88
CA ARG A 25 3.15 -9.47 20.69
C ARG A 25 4.53 -10.10 20.83
N HIS A 26 5.52 -9.41 20.28
CA HIS A 26 6.95 -9.72 20.36
C HIS A 26 7.46 -9.90 21.82
N ASP A 27 8.08 -11.06 22.10
CA ASP A 27 8.95 -11.28 23.26
C ASP A 27 10.42 -11.08 22.82
N PRO A 28 11.07 -9.96 23.18
CA PRO A 28 12.45 -9.66 22.77
C PRO A 28 13.52 -10.54 23.43
N GLY A 29 13.15 -11.40 24.40
CA GLY A 29 14.10 -12.12 25.25
C GLY A 29 14.37 -13.59 24.91
N GLY A 30 13.62 -14.19 23.97
CA GLY A 30 13.71 -15.62 23.66
C GLY A 30 14.84 -15.99 22.69
N SER A 31 15.66 -16.99 23.02
CA SER A 31 16.62 -17.56 22.07
C SER A 31 15.88 -18.13 20.85
N VAL A 32 16.13 -17.57 19.66
CA VAL A 32 15.52 -18.02 18.40
C VAL A 32 15.88 -19.48 18.17
N LYS A 33 14.89 -20.38 18.16
CA LYS A 33 15.13 -21.79 17.80
C LYS A 33 15.72 -21.87 16.39
N THR A 34 16.71 -22.71 16.20
CA THR A 34 17.36 -22.95 14.90
C THR A 34 17.18 -24.40 14.44
N ASP A 35 17.24 -24.61 13.12
CA ASP A 35 17.33 -25.95 12.52
C ASP A 35 18.74 -26.52 12.67
N VAL A 36 18.96 -27.72 12.14
CA VAL A 36 20.27 -28.40 12.15
C VAL A 36 21.35 -27.69 11.34
N THR A 37 20.97 -26.71 10.50
CA THR A 37 21.89 -25.86 9.72
C THR A 37 22.17 -24.52 10.42
N GLY A 38 21.60 -24.29 11.60
CA GLY A 38 21.72 -23.04 12.34
C GLY A 38 20.80 -21.93 11.82
N ARG A 39 19.86 -22.22 10.91
CA ARG A 39 18.90 -21.21 10.44
C ARG A 39 17.74 -21.06 11.43
N PRO A 40 17.26 -19.83 11.69
CA PRO A 40 16.03 -19.62 12.46
C PRO A 40 14.87 -20.46 11.93
N VAL A 41 14.22 -21.23 12.82
CA VAL A 41 12.96 -21.94 12.51
C VAL A 41 11.73 -21.17 12.95
N ALA A 42 11.91 -20.11 13.74
CA ALA A 42 10.85 -19.15 14.00
C ALA A 42 10.69 -18.26 12.76
N LEU A 43 9.45 -18.05 12.33
CA LEU A 43 9.15 -16.98 11.39
C LEU A 43 9.48 -15.65 12.06
N ARG A 44 10.02 -14.71 11.28
CA ARG A 44 10.17 -13.34 11.77
C ARG A 44 8.79 -12.76 11.92
N ASP A 45 8.58 -12.04 13.01
CA ASP A 45 7.41 -11.19 13.16
C ASP A 45 7.56 -10.01 12.21
N ILE A 46 6.71 -9.98 11.18
CA ILE A 46 6.70 -8.95 10.14
C ILE A 46 5.25 -8.51 10.00
N ASP A 47 5.01 -7.22 10.25
CA ASP A 47 3.71 -6.61 9.92
C ASP A 47 3.59 -6.48 8.40
N LEU A 48 2.70 -7.28 7.82
CA LEU A 48 2.41 -7.33 6.39
C LEU A 48 1.12 -6.58 6.02
N GLU A 49 0.46 -5.89 6.96
CA GLU A 49 -0.84 -5.28 6.71
C GLU A 49 -0.78 -4.23 5.60
N ARG A 50 0.29 -3.40 5.58
CA ARG A 50 0.52 -2.42 4.50
C ARG A 50 0.66 -3.09 3.12
N LEU A 51 1.33 -4.24 3.05
CA LEU A 51 1.53 -4.97 1.80
C LEU A 51 0.26 -5.65 1.31
N LEU A 52 -0.48 -6.29 2.22
CA LEU A 52 -1.65 -7.12 1.87
C LEU A 52 -2.93 -6.29 1.73
N ARG A 53 -3.02 -5.14 2.41
CA ARG A 53 -4.19 -4.25 2.42
C ARG A 53 -3.78 -2.76 2.31
N PRO A 54 -3.05 -2.38 1.26
CA PRO A 54 -2.62 -0.99 1.08
C PRO A 54 -3.83 -0.06 0.90
N LYS A 55 -3.75 1.13 1.49
CA LYS A 55 -4.67 2.26 1.27
C LYS A 55 -4.15 3.18 0.18
N VAL A 56 -2.83 3.40 0.13
CA VAL A 56 -2.15 4.26 -0.84
C VAL A 56 -1.04 3.47 -1.55
N ILE A 57 -1.12 3.43 -2.88
CA ILE A 57 -0.19 2.69 -3.74
C ILE A 57 0.49 3.67 -4.69
N ALA A 58 1.82 3.68 -4.73
CA ALA A 58 2.57 4.40 -5.75
C ALA A 58 2.98 3.46 -6.89
N VAL A 59 2.86 3.89 -8.14
CA VAL A 59 3.30 3.11 -9.31
C VAL A 59 4.46 3.83 -10.00
N VAL A 60 5.67 3.33 -9.78
CA VAL A 60 6.90 3.90 -10.34
C VAL A 60 7.12 3.39 -11.75
N GLY A 61 7.33 4.32 -12.68
CA GLY A 61 7.36 4.02 -14.11
C GLY A 61 5.98 4.04 -14.76
N ALA A 62 4.96 4.62 -14.10
CA ALA A 62 3.63 4.77 -14.68
C ALA A 62 3.68 5.54 -16.01
N SER A 63 2.81 5.17 -16.94
CA SER A 63 2.75 5.72 -18.29
C SER A 63 1.34 5.58 -18.84
N ASP A 64 0.95 6.43 -19.77
CA ASP A 64 -0.32 6.34 -20.51
C ASP A 64 -0.10 6.15 -22.01
N SER A 65 1.17 6.03 -22.44
CA SER A 65 1.53 5.80 -23.85
C SER A 65 0.78 4.58 -24.42
N PRO A 66 0.09 4.71 -25.57
CA PRO A 66 -0.83 3.69 -26.07
C PRO A 66 -0.23 2.29 -26.26
N THR A 67 1.07 2.20 -26.57
CA THR A 67 1.77 0.95 -26.88
C THR A 67 2.74 0.50 -25.79
N SER A 68 2.78 1.19 -24.65
CA SER A 68 3.74 0.93 -23.57
C SER A 68 3.26 -0.19 -22.66
N GLN A 69 4.13 -1.17 -22.37
CA GLN A 69 3.88 -2.18 -21.34
C GLN A 69 3.65 -1.54 -19.96
N SER A 70 4.35 -0.46 -19.65
CA SER A 70 4.14 0.30 -18.41
C SER A 70 2.74 0.91 -18.34
N ALA A 71 2.15 1.28 -19.48
CA ALA A 71 0.78 1.79 -19.52
C ALA A 71 -0.27 0.69 -19.29
N LEU A 72 -0.03 -0.51 -19.81
CA LEU A 72 -0.86 -1.68 -19.49
C LEU A 72 -0.80 -1.98 -17.98
N ASN A 73 0.41 -2.05 -17.41
CA ASN A 73 0.58 -2.39 -16.00
C ASN A 73 0.02 -1.31 -15.07
N TRP A 74 0.20 -0.02 -15.41
CA TRP A 74 -0.42 1.10 -14.71
C TRP A 74 -1.94 0.95 -14.65
N ARG A 75 -2.60 0.74 -15.80
CA ARG A 75 -4.06 0.62 -15.87
C ARG A 75 -4.59 -0.61 -15.13
N MET A 76 -3.84 -1.72 -15.12
CA MET A 76 -4.21 -2.89 -14.32
C MET A 76 -4.17 -2.60 -12.82
N VAL A 77 -3.08 -2.02 -12.33
CA VAL A 77 -2.95 -1.66 -10.90
C VAL A 77 -4.02 -0.65 -10.51
N LYS A 78 -4.21 0.40 -11.31
CA LYS A 78 -5.24 1.43 -11.07
C LYS A 78 -6.63 0.82 -11.05
N GLY A 79 -6.99 0.02 -12.06
CA GLY A 79 -8.32 -0.57 -12.20
C GLY A 79 -8.71 -1.48 -11.02
N TRP A 80 -7.80 -2.37 -10.59
CA TRP A 80 -8.07 -3.23 -9.42
C TRP A 80 -8.13 -2.45 -8.11
N SER A 81 -7.25 -1.47 -7.95
CA SER A 81 -7.18 -0.66 -6.74
C SER A 81 -8.40 0.25 -6.57
N ASP A 82 -8.88 0.84 -7.67
CA ASP A 82 -10.07 1.70 -7.68
C ASP A 82 -11.33 0.92 -7.30
N GLN A 83 -11.47 -0.33 -7.76
CA GLN A 83 -12.56 -1.22 -7.35
C GLN A 83 -12.57 -1.50 -5.85
N LEU A 84 -11.42 -1.39 -5.20
CA LEU A 84 -11.24 -1.57 -3.76
C LEU A 84 -11.23 -0.24 -2.99
N GLY A 85 -11.48 0.90 -3.66
CA GLY A 85 -11.46 2.22 -3.07
C GLY A 85 -10.08 2.65 -2.57
N ARG A 86 -9.01 2.15 -3.19
CA ARG A 86 -7.61 2.49 -2.82
C ARG A 86 -7.11 3.63 -3.69
N ARG A 87 -6.25 4.46 -3.12
CA ARG A 87 -5.64 5.57 -3.85
C ARG A 87 -4.39 5.08 -4.58
N VAL A 88 -4.30 5.37 -5.87
CA VAL A 88 -3.14 5.02 -6.69
C VAL A 88 -2.51 6.27 -7.27
N ILE A 89 -1.21 6.42 -7.10
CA ILE A 89 -0.45 7.61 -7.46
C ILE A 89 0.60 7.25 -8.53
N PRO A 90 0.56 7.84 -9.72
CA PRO A 90 1.56 7.57 -10.75
C PRO A 90 2.86 8.32 -10.45
N VAL A 91 4.00 7.65 -10.65
CA VAL A 91 5.34 8.22 -10.47
C VAL A 91 6.17 8.05 -11.74
N ASN A 92 6.59 9.15 -12.34
CA ASN A 92 7.44 9.17 -13.53
C ASN A 92 8.09 10.57 -13.70
N PRO A 93 9.43 10.70 -13.69
CA PRO A 93 10.11 11.99 -13.83
C PRO A 93 9.89 12.68 -15.18
N ASN A 94 9.45 11.93 -16.20
CA ASN A 94 9.28 12.45 -17.56
C ASN A 94 7.82 12.84 -17.86
N ARG A 95 6.93 12.85 -16.86
CA ARG A 95 5.50 13.09 -17.04
C ARG A 95 4.92 13.92 -15.91
N GLU A 96 4.09 14.88 -16.26
CA GLU A 96 3.30 15.65 -15.29
C GLU A 96 1.96 14.97 -14.97
N THR A 97 1.43 14.20 -15.91
CA THR A 97 0.17 13.45 -15.76
C THR A 97 0.25 12.07 -16.40
N VAL A 98 -0.59 11.15 -15.91
CA VAL A 98 -0.80 9.82 -16.50
C VAL A 98 -2.29 9.49 -16.44
N ASP A 99 -2.92 9.30 -17.61
CA ASP A 99 -4.37 9.05 -17.72
C ASP A 99 -5.23 10.09 -16.94
N GLY A 100 -4.76 11.35 -16.88
CA GLY A 100 -5.43 12.46 -16.19
C GLY A 100 -5.11 12.60 -14.69
N GLU A 101 -4.41 11.63 -14.10
CA GLU A 101 -3.95 11.68 -12.70
C GLU A 101 -2.66 12.50 -12.60
N LYS A 102 -2.50 13.28 -11.53
CA LYS A 102 -1.26 14.02 -11.25
C LYS A 102 -0.11 13.04 -11.05
N CYS A 103 0.95 13.19 -11.82
CA CYS A 103 2.15 12.37 -11.74
C CYS A 103 3.26 13.10 -10.98
N TYR A 104 3.94 12.37 -10.10
CA TYR A 104 5.06 12.89 -9.32
C TYR A 104 6.39 12.41 -9.92
N PRO A 105 7.46 13.22 -9.87
CA PRO A 105 8.73 12.84 -10.47
C PRO A 105 9.47 11.76 -9.66
N SER A 106 9.30 11.73 -8.34
CA SER A 106 9.84 10.70 -7.46
C SER A 106 8.84 10.33 -6.34
N LEU A 107 9.16 9.26 -5.59
CA LEU A 107 8.38 8.86 -4.40
C LEU A 107 8.45 9.93 -3.29
N ALA A 108 9.55 10.68 -3.21
CA ALA A 108 9.75 11.72 -2.19
C ALA A 108 8.90 12.97 -2.41
N ASP A 109 8.38 13.17 -3.63
CA ASP A 109 7.52 14.31 -3.97
C ASP A 109 6.05 14.06 -3.65
N ILE A 110 5.70 12.83 -3.25
CA ILE A 110 4.33 12.45 -2.90
C ILE A 110 4.03 12.97 -1.48
N PRO A 111 2.99 13.80 -1.29
CA PRO A 111 2.65 14.35 0.02
C PRO A 111 1.96 13.34 0.96
N ASP A 112 1.58 12.18 0.44
CA ASP A 112 0.82 11.13 1.14
C ASP A 112 1.73 10.03 1.69
N ASP A 113 1.31 9.39 2.78
CA ASP A 113 1.95 8.17 3.30
C ASP A 113 1.64 6.99 2.37
N VAL A 114 2.66 6.53 1.64
CA VAL A 114 2.54 5.43 0.68
C VAL A 114 2.76 4.11 1.39
N ASP A 115 1.80 3.18 1.27
CA ASP A 115 1.90 1.86 1.87
C ASP A 115 2.77 0.91 1.05
N VAL A 116 2.66 0.99 -0.29
CA VAL A 116 3.36 0.10 -1.22
C VAL A 116 3.77 0.85 -2.48
N ALA A 117 5.01 0.62 -2.93
CA ALA A 117 5.49 1.04 -4.25
C ALA A 117 5.54 -0.15 -5.23
N VAL A 118 4.83 -0.05 -6.35
CA VAL A 118 4.91 -0.98 -7.47
C VAL A 118 5.92 -0.43 -8.48
N VAL A 119 7.04 -1.13 -8.68
CA VAL A 119 8.15 -0.66 -9.53
C VAL A 119 8.10 -1.33 -10.91
N ILE A 120 7.86 -0.53 -11.95
CA ILE A 120 7.61 -0.98 -13.33
C ILE A 120 8.49 -0.17 -14.31
N THR A 121 9.79 -0.13 -14.01
CA THR A 121 10.77 0.66 -14.77
C THR A 121 12.06 -0.15 -15.00
N ALA A 122 12.78 0.18 -16.06
CA ALA A 122 14.11 -0.38 -16.33
C ALA A 122 15.14 0.04 -15.26
N ASN A 123 14.92 1.19 -14.61
CA ASN A 123 15.79 1.70 -13.56
C ASN A 123 15.23 1.40 -12.17
N ALA A 124 15.08 0.11 -11.85
CA ALA A 124 14.51 -0.33 -10.58
C ALA A 124 15.40 0.04 -9.37
N ALA A 125 16.70 0.18 -9.56
CA ALA A 125 17.64 0.52 -8.49
C ALA A 125 17.40 1.92 -7.93
N ASP A 126 17.16 2.92 -8.80
CA ASP A 126 16.86 4.28 -8.34
C ASP A 126 15.52 4.34 -7.61
N ALA A 127 14.49 3.68 -8.16
CA ALA A 127 13.18 3.57 -7.51
C ALA A 127 13.28 2.94 -6.10
N LEU A 128 14.09 1.89 -5.95
CA LEU A 128 14.31 1.24 -4.66
C LEU A 128 15.04 2.15 -3.67
N ARG A 129 16.05 2.91 -4.13
CA ARG A 129 16.76 3.86 -3.26
C ARG A 129 15.83 4.96 -2.76
N ASP A 130 14.92 5.43 -3.61
CA ASP A 130 13.94 6.43 -3.20
C ASP A 130 12.93 5.86 -2.21
N ALA A 131 12.43 4.64 -2.43
CA ALA A 131 11.55 3.95 -1.48
C ALA A 131 12.21 3.81 -0.09
N ILE A 132 13.48 3.40 -0.04
CA ILE A 132 14.24 3.29 1.21
C ILE A 132 14.36 4.65 1.92
N LYS A 133 14.62 5.73 1.18
CA LYS A 133 14.74 7.08 1.77
C LYS A 133 13.41 7.58 2.34
N THR A 134 12.29 7.22 1.72
CA THR A 134 10.95 7.62 2.15
C THR A 134 10.33 6.68 3.17
N GLY A 135 10.97 5.54 3.48
CA GLY A 135 10.49 4.56 4.45
C GLY A 135 9.35 3.68 3.93
N ILE A 136 9.29 3.46 2.61
CA ILE A 136 8.35 2.55 1.93
C ILE A 136 8.97 1.15 1.83
#